data_AF-A0A953WNL5-F1
#
_entry.id   AF-A0A953WNL5-F1
#
_cell.length_a   1.000
_cell.length_b   1.000
_cell.length_c   1.000
_cell.angle_alpha   90.00
_cell.angle_beta   90.00
_cell.angle_gamma   90.00
#
_symmetry.space_group_name_H-M   'P 1'
#
loop_
_entity.id
_entity.type
_entity.pdbx_description
1 polymer ?
#
loop_
_entity_poly.entity_id
_entity_poly.type
_entity_poly.pdbx_seq_one_letter_code
_entity_poly.pdbx_strand_id
1 'polypeptide(L)' 'PGAIETELVARMHSETTRRVYRRAIPADRYGTPDEVAEAAAFLASPAAGYITGHVLAVDGGFLAAGVLHKD' A
#
# COMPACT_ATOMS: atom_id res chain seq x y z
N PRO A 1 -1.46 5.41 -2.09
CA PRO A 1 -0.97 4.01 -2.08
C PRO A 1 0.45 3.95 -1.49
N GLY A 2 0.86 2.79 -0.96
CA GLY A 2 2.18 2.58 -0.35
C GLY A 2 3.24 2.10 -1.34
N ALA A 3 4.18 1.27 -0.85
CA ALA A 3 5.15 0.59 -1.71
C ALA A 3 4.45 -0.53 -2.50
N ILE A 4 4.46 -0.43 -3.84
CA ILE A 4 3.77 -1.33 -4.77
C ILE A 4 4.77 -1.92 -5.77
N GLU A 5 4.62 -3.19 -6.13
CA GLU A 5 5.45 -3.88 -7.14
C GLU A 5 5.19 -3.38 -8.56
N THR A 6 5.77 -2.23 -8.90
CA THR A 6 5.76 -1.64 -10.24
C THR A 6 7.13 -1.71 -10.88
N GLU A 7 7.20 -1.56 -12.21
CA GLU A 7 8.48 -1.47 -12.92
C GLU A 7 9.36 -0.32 -12.40
N LEU A 8 8.75 0.82 -12.05
CA LEU A 8 9.47 1.95 -11.49
C LEU A 8 10.09 1.60 -10.14
N VAL A 9 9.32 0.95 -9.26
CA VAL A 9 9.80 0.51 -7.95
C VAL A 9 10.90 -0.54 -8.10
N ALA A 10 10.78 -1.47 -9.05
CA ALA A 10 11.82 -2.45 -9.34
C ALA A 10 13.14 -1.81 -9.77
N ARG A 11 13.10 -0.68 -10.50
CA ARG A 11 14.30 0.07 -10.92
C ARG A 11 14.88 0.93 -9.81
N MET A 12 14.05 1.43 -8.89
CA MET A 12 14.46 2.40 -7.88
C MET A 12 14.82 1.79 -6.52
N HIS A 13 14.14 0.72 -6.10
CA HIS A 13 14.27 0.19 -4.74
C HIS A 13 15.30 -0.95 -4.71
N SER A 14 16.47 -0.66 -4.14
CA SER A 14 17.47 -1.67 -3.80
C SER A 14 16.93 -2.69 -2.79
N GLU A 15 17.59 -3.85 -2.67
CA GLU A 15 17.28 -4.84 -1.63
C GLU A 15 17.30 -4.25 -0.20
N THR A 16 18.23 -3.32 0.07
CA THR A 16 18.29 -2.61 1.35
C THR A 16 17.06 -1.74 1.55
N THR A 17 16.65 -0.97 0.55
CA THR A 17 15.43 -0.16 0.58
C THR A 17 14.19 -1.04 0.82
N ARG A 18 14.09 -2.18 0.12
CA ARG A 18 13.00 -3.14 0.27
C ARG A 18 12.93 -3.74 1.67
N ARG A 19 14.08 -4.00 2.30
CA ARG A 19 14.16 -4.47 3.69
C ARG A 19 13.65 -3.42 4.68
N VAL A 20 13.98 -2.14 4.48
CA VAL A 20 13.50 -1.03 5.32
C VAL A 20 11.98 -0.90 5.20
N TYR A 21 11.45 -0.88 3.99
CA TYR A 21 9.99 -0.81 3.79
C TYR A 21 9.27 -2.01 4.40
N ARG A 22 9.76 -3.25 4.22
CA ARG A 22 9.15 -4.43 4.85
C ARG A 22 9.05 -4.29 6.37
N ARG A 23 10.11 -3.83 7.02
CA ARG A 23 10.09 -3.56 8.48
C ARG A 23 9.04 -2.52 8.87
N ALA A 24 8.85 -1.49 8.05
CA ALA A 24 7.92 -0.39 8.32
C ALA A 24 6.46 -0.68 7.90
N ILE A 25 6.21 -1.67 7.06
CA ILE A 25 4.87 -2.05 6.61
C ILE A 25 4.33 -3.17 7.53
N PRO A 26 3.18 -2.99 8.19
CA PRO A 26 2.55 -4.04 9.00
C PRO A 26 2.32 -5.34 8.23
N ALA A 27 1.86 -5.27 6.98
CA ALA A 27 1.68 -6.44 6.12
C ALA A 27 2.99 -7.14 5.68
N ASP A 28 4.16 -6.57 6.01
CA ASP A 28 5.50 -7.11 5.74
C ASP A 28 5.81 -7.43 4.26
N ARG A 29 5.09 -6.79 3.35
CA ARG A 29 5.28 -6.94 1.90
C ARG A 29 4.91 -5.67 1.16
N TYR A 30 5.30 -5.61 -0.10
CA TYR A 30 4.76 -4.61 -1.01
C TYR A 30 3.38 -5.06 -1.47
N GLY A 31 2.53 -4.09 -1.77
CA GLY A 31 1.27 -4.36 -2.44
C GLY A 31 1.49 -4.69 -3.92
N THR A 32 0.48 -5.26 -4.56
CA THR A 32 0.47 -5.43 -6.03
C THR A 32 -0.28 -4.28 -6.70
N PRO A 33 -0.03 -4.02 -8.00
CA PRO A 33 -0.86 -3.10 -8.77
C PRO A 33 -2.34 -3.47 -8.75
N ASP A 34 -2.67 -4.76 -8.76
CA ASP A 34 -4.05 -5.26 -8.72
C ASP A 34 -4.76 -4.88 -7.43
N GLU A 35 -4.09 -4.92 -6.27
CA GLU A 35 -4.69 -4.47 -5.00
C GLU A 35 -5.07 -2.98 -5.03
N VAL A 36 -4.30 -2.15 -5.73
CA VAL A 36 -4.63 -0.74 -5.96
C VAL A 36 -5.79 -0.61 -6.96
N ALA A 37 -5.79 -1.42 -8.02
CA ALA A 37 -6.85 -1.42 -9.03
C ALA A 37 -8.20 -1.83 -8.43
N GLU A 38 -8.25 -2.87 -7.61
CA GLU A 38 -9.47 -3.31 -6.92
C GLU A 38 -10.01 -2.25 -5.96
N ALA A 39 -9.13 -1.56 -5.22
CA ALA A 39 -9.55 -0.45 -4.37
C ALA A 39 -10.13 0.72 -5.17
N ALA A 40 -9.52 1.05 -6.32
CA ALA A 40 -10.04 2.05 -7.25
C ALA A 40 -11.38 1.62 -7.86
N ALA A 41 -11.51 0.36 -8.27
CA ALA A 41 -12.74 -0.21 -8.81
C ALA A 41 -13.88 -0.18 -7.78
N PHE A 42 -13.59 -0.50 -6.51
CA PHE A 42 -14.56 -0.35 -5.42
C PHE A 42 -15.05 1.10 -5.29
N LEU A 43 -14.14 2.07 -5.24
CA LEU A 43 -14.49 3.50 -5.12
C LEU A 43 -15.27 4.02 -6.34
N ALA A 44 -15.06 3.45 -7.52
CA ALA A 44 -15.80 3.77 -8.74
C ALA A 44 -17.15 3.01 -8.84
N SER A 45 -17.38 2.00 -8.00
CA SER A 45 -18.57 1.16 -8.07
C SER A 45 -19.79 1.79 -7.37
N PRO A 46 -21.02 1.35 -7.69
CA PRO A 46 -22.22 1.76 -6.95
C PRO A 46 -22.16 1.46 -5.45
N ALA A 47 -21.35 0.49 -5.01
CA ALA A 47 -21.22 0.13 -3.60
C ALA A 47 -20.58 1.26 -2.76
N ALA A 48 -19.78 2.12 -3.40
CA ALA A 48 -19.19 3.30 -2.76
C ALA A 48 -20.05 4.57 -2.92
N GLY A 49 -21.33 4.45 -3.31
CA GLY A 49 -22.17 5.59 -3.73
C GLY A 49 -22.38 6.73 -2.73
N TYR A 50 -22.04 6.54 -1.45
CA TYR A 50 -22.08 7.59 -0.42
C TYR A 50 -20.69 7.94 0.15
N ILE A 51 -19.63 7.35 -0.39
CA ILE A 51 -18.25 7.60 0.02
C ILE A 51 -17.68 8.71 -0.87
N THR A 52 -17.49 9.89 -0.29
CA THR A 52 -16.87 11.04 -0.97
C THR A 52 -15.99 11.83 0.00
N GLY A 53 -15.00 12.55 -0.51
CA GLY A 53 -14.04 13.33 0.30
C GLY A 53 -13.10 12.49 1.16
N HIS A 54 -13.00 11.19 0.90
CA HIS A 54 -12.18 10.26 1.67
C HIS A 54 -10.89 9.88 0.93
N VAL A 55 -9.80 9.70 1.68
CA VAL A 55 -8.52 9.18 1.18
C VAL A 55 -8.34 7.75 1.70
N LEU A 56 -8.54 6.76 0.82
CA LEU A 56 -8.35 5.36 1.16
C LEU A 56 -6.86 4.99 1.05
N ALA A 57 -6.25 4.63 2.19
CA ALA A 57 -4.88 4.12 2.22
C ALA A 57 -4.83 2.67 1.71
N VAL A 58 -4.09 2.45 0.61
CA VAL A 58 -3.79 1.13 0.05
C VAL A 58 -2.27 0.92 0.15
N ASP A 59 -1.80 0.58 1.34
CA ASP A 59 -0.37 0.64 1.68
C ASP A 59 0.12 -0.44 2.66
N GLY A 60 -0.68 -1.49 2.88
CA GLY A 60 -0.33 -2.56 3.82
C GLY A 60 -0.29 -2.10 5.29
N GLY A 61 -0.89 -0.94 5.61
CA GLY A 61 -0.93 -0.36 6.94
C GLY A 61 0.19 0.63 7.24
N PHE A 62 1.03 0.98 6.25
CA PHE A 62 2.19 1.85 6.44
C PHE A 62 1.84 3.19 7.11
N LEU A 63 0.79 3.87 6.62
CA LEU A 63 0.37 5.17 7.17
C LEU A 63 -0.06 5.09 8.65
N ALA A 64 -0.66 3.97 9.06
CA ALA A 64 -1.24 3.80 10.38
C ALA A 64 -0.36 2.98 11.34
N ALA A 65 0.84 2.61 10.92
CA ALA A 65 1.68 1.61 11.59
C ALA A 65 2.07 1.97 13.03
N GLY A 66 2.22 3.26 13.35
CA GLY A 66 2.69 3.70 14.66
C GLY A 66 4.09 3.15 15.00
N VAL A 67 4.32 2.79 16.26
CA VAL A 67 5.56 2.12 16.69
C VAL A 67 5.43 0.62 16.46
N LEU A 68 6.14 0.10 15.46
CA LEU A 68 6.19 -1.33 15.19
C LEU A 68 7.24 -2.02 16.06
N HIS A 69 6.79 -2.94 16.92
CA HIS A 69 7.68 -3.96 17.50
C HIS A 69 7.66 -5.17 16.58
N LYS A 70 8.73 -5.36 15.82
CA LYS A 70 9.01 -6.60 15.11
C LYS A 70 10.21 -7.20 15.85
N ASP A 71 9.97 -8.34 16.50
CA ASP A 71 10.98 -9.07 17.28
C ASP A 71 12.29 -9.30 16.49
#